data_AF-R7NGX5-F1
#
_entry.id   AF-R7NGX5-F1
#
_cell.length_a   1.000
_cell.length_b   1.000
_cell.length_c   1.000
_cell.angle_alpha   90.00
_cell.angle_beta   90.00
_cell.angle_gamma   90.00
#
_symmetry.space_group_name_H-M   'P 1'
#
loop_
_entity.id
_entity.type
_entity.pdbx_description
1 polymer ?
#
loop_
_entity_poly.entity_id
_entity_poly.type
_entity_poly.pdbx_seq_one_letter_code
_entity_poly.pdbx_strand_id
1 'polypeptide(L)' 'MYMEDYFRQLDTILSSAGEKILVGSGTVSHKIAIEKAKNEYRKYQVKTISPVEKAYLETLKEIRNKIDDKVKGE' A
#
# COMPACT_ATOMS: atom_id res chain seq x y z
N MET A 1 20.72 -32.91 -7.08
CA MET A 1 19.26 -32.74 -7.18
C MET A 1 18.87 -31.60 -6.27
N TYR A 2 18.24 -30.57 -6.83
CA TYR A 2 17.78 -29.43 -6.05
C TYR A 2 16.29 -29.58 -5.75
N MET A 3 15.83 -28.91 -4.69
CA MET A 3 14.41 -28.91 -4.32
C MET A 3 13.50 -28.48 -5.49
N GLU A 4 14.03 -27.63 -6.38
CA GLU A 4 13.38 -27.17 -7.62
C GLU A 4 13.00 -28.30 -8.59
N ASP A 5 13.83 -29.35 -8.69
CA ASP A 5 13.58 -30.48 -9.61
C ASP A 5 12.38 -31.31 -9.14
N TYR A 6 12.24 -31.49 -7.83
CA TYR A 6 11.12 -32.21 -7.22
C TYR A 6 9.80 -31.46 -7.40
N PHE A 7 9.79 -30.13 -7.31
CA PHE A 7 8.59 -29.33 -7.58
C PHE A 7 8.10 -29.49 -9.01
N ARG A 8 9.01 -29.46 -10.00
CA ARG A 8 8.65 -29.66 -11.41
C ARG A 8 8.07 -31.06 -11.67
N GLN A 9 8.60 -32.07 -11.01
CA GLN A 9 8.10 -33.44 -11.14
C GLN A 9 6.72 -33.61 -10.51
N LEU A 10 6.46 -32.97 -9.36
CA LEU A 10 5.15 -32.93 -8.74
C LEU A 10 4.11 -32.22 -9.63
N ASP A 11 4.46 -31.06 -10.19
CA ASP A 11 3.59 -30.35 -11.14
C ASP A 11 3.28 -31.20 -12.37
N THR A 12 4.25 -31.96 -12.87
CA THR A 12 4.05 -32.87 -14.01
C THR A 12 3.06 -34.00 -13.66
N ILE A 13 3.18 -34.59 -12.46
CA ILE A 13 2.29 -35.64 -11.96
C ILE A 13 0.87 -35.09 -11.79
N LEU A 14 0.71 -33.93 -11.15
CA LEU A 14 -0.59 -33.28 -10.93
C LEU A 14 -1.28 -32.90 -12.26
N SER A 15 -0.51 -32.39 -13.23
CA SER A 15 -1.02 -32.09 -14.58
C SER A 15 -1.53 -33.36 -15.28
N SER A 16 -0.81 -34.47 -15.14
CA SER A 16 -1.18 -35.75 -15.75
C SER A 16 -2.42 -36.39 -15.13
N ALA A 17 -2.68 -36.11 -13.85
CA ALA A 17 -3.86 -36.56 -13.12
C ALA A 17 -5.14 -35.77 -13.49
N GLY A 18 -5.02 -34.72 -14.32
CA GLY A 18 -6.15 -33.89 -14.75
C GLY A 18 -6.53 -32.80 -13.75
N GLU A 19 -5.74 -32.59 -12.70
CA GLU A 19 -5.96 -31.51 -11.75
C GLU A 19 -5.47 -30.17 -12.33
N LYS A 20 -6.26 -29.11 -12.13
CA LYS A 20 -5.84 -27.75 -12.50
C LYS A 20 -4.80 -27.27 -11.50
N ILE A 21 -3.56 -27.15 -11.96
CA ILE A 21 -2.51 -26.48 -11.19
C ILE A 21 -2.90 -25.02 -11.01
N LEU A 22 -2.72 -24.51 -9.79
CA LEU A 22 -2.95 -23.11 -9.48
C LEU A 22 -1.87 -22.27 -10.18
N VAL A 23 -2.20 -21.74 -11.36
CA VAL A 23 -1.33 -20.83 -12.10
C VAL A 23 -1.27 -19.52 -11.31
N GLY A 24 -0.10 -19.25 -10.72
CA GLY A 24 0.09 -18.10 -9.83
C GLY A 24 -0.08 -18.43 -8.35
N SER A 25 0.26 -19.65 -7.92
CA SER A 25 0.63 -19.90 -6.52
C SER A 25 1.64 -18.82 -6.10
N GLY A 26 1.17 -17.89 -5.27
CA GLY A 26 1.73 -16.55 -5.20
C GLY A 26 3.22 -16.56 -4.90
N THR A 27 4.02 -16.03 -5.82
CA THR A 27 5.43 -15.67 -5.61
C THR A 27 5.62 -14.58 -4.55
N VAL A 28 4.50 -14.01 -4.11
CA VAL A 28 4.44 -12.91 -3.14
C VAL A 28 4.04 -13.49 -1.79
N SER A 29 4.99 -13.47 -0.84
CA SER A 29 4.69 -13.85 0.54
C SER A 29 3.63 -12.93 1.16
N HIS A 30 2.90 -13.43 2.15
CA HIS A 30 1.89 -12.66 2.89
C HIS A 30 2.43 -11.31 3.40
N LYS A 31 3.68 -11.31 3.88
CA LYS A 31 4.36 -10.09 4.35
C LYS A 31 4.49 -9.05 3.23
N ILE A 32 4.93 -9.46 2.04
CA ILE A 32 5.08 -8.57 0.88
C ILE A 32 3.71 -8.05 0.43
N ALA A 33 2.67 -8.88 0.48
CA ALA A 33 1.30 -8.46 0.13
C ALA A 33 0.78 -7.36 1.07
N ILE A 34 0.95 -7.52 2.39
CA ILE A 34 0.58 -6.50 3.39
C ILE A 34 1.36 -5.21 3.16
N GLU A 35 2.67 -5.31 2.93
CA GLU A 35 3.53 -4.16 2.75
C GLU A 35 3.14 -3.34 1.51
N LYS A 36 2.88 -4.02 0.39
CA LYS A 36 2.35 -3.38 -0.83
C LYS A 36 1.00 -2.69 -0.58
N ALA A 37 0.07 -3.36 0.09
CA ALA A 37 -1.24 -2.79 0.40
C ALA A 37 -1.14 -1.53 1.28
N LYS A 38 -0.30 -1.56 2.32
CA LYS A 38 -0.07 -0.40 3.20
C LYS A 38 0.56 0.76 2.46
N ASN A 39 1.50 0.49 1.54
CA ASN A 39 2.16 1.52 0.75
C ASN A 39 1.18 2.22 -0.20
N GLU A 40 0.31 1.46 -0.89
CA GLU A 40 -0.74 2.05 -1.73
C GLU A 40 -1.77 2.83 -0.90
N TYR A 41 -2.16 2.32 0.26
CA TYR A 41 -3.09 3.03 1.15
C TYR A 41 -2.53 4.38 1.63
N ARG A 42 -1.24 4.45 1.98
CA ARG A 42 -0.58 5.72 2.33
C ARG A 42 -0.57 6.71 1.17
N LYS A 43 -0.29 6.25 -0.06
CA LYS A 43 -0.36 7.12 -1.26
C LYS A 43 -1.76 7.67 -1.49
N TYR A 44 -2.79 6.86 -1.23
CA TYR A 44 -4.19 7.28 -1.33
C TYR A 44 -4.53 8.34 -0.28
N GLN A 45 -4.17 8.12 1.00
CA GLN A 45 -4.43 9.07 2.08
C GLN A 45 -3.87 10.47 1.80
N VAL A 46 -2.65 10.56 1.25
CA VAL A 46 -2.05 11.86 0.89
C VAL A 46 -2.86 12.59 -0.19
N LYS A 47 -3.48 11.85 -1.13
CA LYS A 47 -4.30 12.43 -2.19
C LYS A 47 -5.70 12.81 -1.70
N THR A 48 -6.24 12.04 -0.76
CA THR A 48 -7.60 12.25 -0.22
C THR A 48 -7.52 12.81 1.20
N ILE A 49 -7.19 14.10 1.28
CA ILE A 49 -7.24 14.83 2.56
C ILE A 49 -8.69 14.88 3.05
N SER A 50 -8.92 14.40 4.26
CA SER A 50 -10.23 14.40 4.91
C SER A 50 -10.75 15.83 5.10
N PRO A 51 -12.07 16.07 5.05
CA PRO A 51 -12.65 17.39 5.33
C PRO A 51 -12.16 17.98 6.67
N VAL A 52 -11.95 17.14 7.68
CA VAL A 52 -11.45 17.55 9.00
C VAL A 52 -9.99 18.04 8.92
N GLU A 53 -9.15 17.34 8.17
CA GLU A 53 -7.75 17.70 7.98
C GLU A 53 -7.61 19.00 7.19
N LYS A 54 -8.50 19.25 6.22
CA LYS A 54 -8.57 20.54 5.52
C LYS A 54 -8.93 21.68 6.46
N ALA A 55 -9.98 21.51 7.27
CA ALA A 55 -10.39 22.51 8.25
C ALA A 55 -9.27 22.82 9.25
N TYR A 56 -8.51 21.79 9.68
CA TYR A 56 -7.34 22.01 10.53
C TYR A 56 -6.25 22.84 9.84
N LEU A 57 -5.93 22.55 8.58
CA LEU A 57 -4.96 23.35 7.81
C LEU A 57 -5.42 24.80 7.58
N GLU A 58 -6.72 25.02 7.40
CA GLU A 58 -7.30 26.35 7.26
C GLU A 58 -7.20 27.14 8.57
N THR A 59 -7.55 26.55 9.71
CA THR A 59 -7.40 27.23 11.01
C THR A 59 -5.95 27.61 11.30
N LEU A 60 -4.98 26.78 10.94
CA LEU A 60 -3.56 27.12 11.05
C LEU A 60 -3.15 28.30 10.16
N LYS A 61 -3.68 28.37 8.93
CA LYS A 61 -3.46 29.52 8.03
C LYS A 61 -4.06 30.79 8.60
N GLU A 62 -5.28 30.72 9.14
CA GLU A 62 -5.94 31.88 9.75
C GLU A 62 -5.17 32.38 10.98
N ILE A 63 -4.69 31.48 11.83
CA ILE A 63 -3.87 31.84 12.99
C ILE A 63 -2.57 32.51 12.53
N ARG A 64 -1.90 31.96 11.51
CA ARG A 64 -0.68 32.55 10.94
C ARG A 64 -0.94 33.96 10.40
N ASN A 65 -1.99 34.15 9.62
CA ASN A 65 -2.33 35.46 9.07
C ASN A 65 -2.61 36.48 10.18
N LYS A 66 -3.32 36.10 11.24
CA LYS A 66 -3.56 36.97 12.41
C LYS A 66 -2.27 37.36 13.12
N ILE A 67 -1.28 36.47 13.18
CA ILE A 67 0.04 36.78 13.75
C ILE A 67 0.80 37.74 12.83
N ASP A 68 0.85 37.48 11.52
CA ASP A 68 1.52 38.34 10.55
C ASP A 68 0.90 39.75 10.48
N ASP A 69 -0.43 39.86 10.59
CA ASP A 69 -1.16 41.13 10.64
C ASP A 69 -0.88 41.91 11.94
N LYS A 70 -0.71 41.21 13.08
CA LYS A 70 -0.28 41.83 14.33
C LYS A 70 1.15 42.37 14.25
N VAL A 71 2.06 41.63 13.62
CA VAL A 71 3.47 42.02 13.46
C VAL A 71 3.64 43.21 12.50
N LYS A 72 2.71 43.41 11.56
CA LYS A 72 2.71 44.58 10.66
C LYS A 72 2.05 45.84 11.24
N GLY A 73 1.31 45.71 12.34
CA GLY A 73 0.63 46.80 13.02
C GLY A 73 1.42 47.44 14.17
N GLU A 74 2.55 46.84 14.55
CA GLU A 74 3.60 47.42 15.42
C GLU A 74 4.72 48.04 14.58
#